data_AF-A0A381WVC9-F1
#
_entry.id   AF-A0A381WVC9-F1
#
_cell.length_a   1.000
_cell.length_b   1.000
_cell.length_c   1.000
_cell.angle_alpha   90.00
_cell.angle_beta   90.00
_cell.angle_gamma   90.00
#
_symmetry.space_group_name_H-M   'P 1'
#
loop_
_entity.id
_entity.type
_entity.pdbx_description
1 polymer ?
#
loop_
_entity_poly.entity_id
_entity_poly.type
_entity_poly.pdbx_seq_one_letter_code
_entity_poly.pdbx_strand_id
1 'polypeptide(L)' 'MRLVLFFFFVAGLIQAENWPGWRGPNGDGTSPEKGIPVKWSGTENIAWKVTIPGNGHSSPVVWGNRVFLTS' A
#
# COMPACT_ATOMS: atom_id res chain seq x y z
N MET A 1 2.45 33.26 -37.41
CA MET A 1 1.85 31.91 -37.23
C MET A 1 2.37 31.35 -35.93
N ARG A 2 1.59 31.38 -34.85
CA ARG A 2 2.04 31.06 -33.49
C ARG A 2 1.51 29.66 -33.15
N LEU A 3 2.37 28.66 -33.22
CA LEU A 3 2.02 27.27 -32.92
C LEU A 3 1.96 27.11 -31.40
N VAL A 4 0.77 26.92 -30.85
CA VAL A 4 0.56 26.65 -29.42
C VAL A 4 0.54 25.12 -29.25
N LEU A 5 1.59 24.55 -28.66
CA LEU A 5 1.64 23.14 -28.26
C LEU A 5 0.91 22.95 -26.94
N PHE A 6 -0.23 22.26 -26.98
CA PHE A 6 -0.93 21.77 -25.78
C PHE A 6 -0.25 20.48 -25.30
N PHE A 7 0.44 20.54 -24.16
CA PHE A 7 0.93 19.34 -23.47
C PHE A 7 -0.24 18.74 -22.67
N PHE A 8 -0.78 17.60 -23.12
CA PHE A 8 -1.72 16.82 -22.31
C PHE A 8 -0.94 16.07 -21.24
N PHE A 9 -1.18 16.43 -19.96
CA PHE A 9 -0.65 15.70 -18.82
C PHE A 9 -1.52 14.47 -18.60
N VAL A 10 -1.09 13.31 -19.10
CA VAL A 10 -1.72 12.04 -18.74
C VAL A 10 -1.24 11.68 -17.33
N ALA A 11 -2.03 12.03 -16.33
CA ALA A 11 -1.84 11.49 -14.98
C ALA A 11 -2.18 10.00 -15.03
N GLY A 12 -1.16 9.14 -15.02
CA GLY A 12 -1.36 7.71 -14.87
C GLY A 12 -2.02 7.43 -13.52
N LEU A 13 -3.12 6.68 -13.52
CA LEU A 13 -3.71 6.12 -12.32
C LEU A 13 -2.75 5.04 -11.78
N ILE A 14 -1.81 5.43 -10.93
CA ILE A 14 -1.03 4.49 -10.16
C ILE A 14 -1.93 3.89 -9.08
N GLN A 15 -2.33 2.64 -9.26
CA GLN A 15 -3.08 1.90 -8.26
C GLN A 15 -2.16 0.86 -7.64
N ALA A 16 -2.02 0.88 -6.32
CA ALA A 16 -1.37 -0.20 -5.60
C ALA A 16 -2.18 -1.50 -5.77
N GLU A 17 -1.50 -2.64 -5.79
CA GLU A 17 -2.15 -3.95 -5.81
C GLU A 17 -2.89 -4.20 -4.48
N ASN A 18 -4.03 -4.89 -4.54
CA ASN A 18 -4.73 -5.30 -3.33
C ASN A 18 -4.00 -6.46 -2.65
N TRP A 19 -4.10 -6.53 -1.33
CA TRP A 19 -3.59 -7.63 -0.51
C TRP A 19 -4.75 -8.32 0.20
N PRO A 20 -5.47 -9.24 -0.48
CA PRO A 20 -6.77 -9.74 -0.03
C PRO A 20 -6.69 -10.75 1.13
N GLY A 21 -5.51 -11.22 1.52
CA GLY A 21 -5.38 -12.22 2.57
C GLY A 21 -3.95 -12.60 2.93
N TRP A 22 -3.81 -13.63 3.78
CA TRP A 22 -2.51 -14.17 4.16
C TRP A 22 -1.67 -14.52 2.93
N ARG A 23 -0.43 -14.03 2.89
CA ARG A 23 0.50 -14.19 1.75
C ARG A 23 0.09 -13.52 0.44
N GLY A 24 -0.90 -12.63 0.47
CA GLY A 24 -1.18 -11.72 -0.64
C GLY A 24 -1.93 -12.34 -1.81
N PRO A 25 -2.01 -11.62 -2.94
CA PRO A 25 -2.88 -11.98 -4.07
C PRO A 25 -2.48 -13.31 -4.73
N ASN A 26 -1.20 -13.65 -4.72
CA ASN A 26 -0.67 -14.90 -5.26
C ASN A 26 -0.53 -16.03 -4.21
N GLY A 27 -0.76 -15.73 -2.93
CA GLY A 27 -0.60 -16.69 -1.83
C GLY A 27 0.84 -17.12 -1.53
N ASP A 28 1.84 -16.46 -2.11
CA ASP A 28 3.26 -16.80 -1.96
C ASP A 28 4.03 -15.86 -1.01
N GLY A 29 3.43 -14.73 -0.62
CA GLY A 29 4.01 -13.74 0.29
C GLY A 29 5.01 -12.81 -0.39
N THR A 30 4.96 -12.68 -1.71
CA THR A 30 5.85 -11.81 -2.49
C THR A 30 5.15 -10.53 -2.96
N SER A 31 5.93 -9.47 -3.17
CA SER A 31 5.49 -8.21 -3.77
C SER A 31 6.53 -7.74 -4.79
N PRO A 32 6.11 -7.20 -5.95
CA PRO A 32 7.03 -6.65 -6.94
C PRO A 32 7.57 -5.24 -6.58
N GLU A 33 7.03 -4.63 -5.51
CA GLU A 33 7.34 -3.26 -5.09
C GLU A 33 8.83 -3.11 -4.68
N LYS A 34 9.43 -1.97 -4.99
CA LYS A 34 10.87 -1.71 -4.81
C LYS A 34 11.10 -0.42 -4.05
N GLY A 35 12.31 -0.26 -3.50
CA GLY A 35 12.68 0.96 -2.76
C GLY A 35 11.96 1.10 -1.41
N ILE A 36 11.37 0.01 -0.91
CA ILE A 36 10.72 -0.02 0.40
C ILE A 36 11.80 0.11 1.49
N PRO A 37 11.55 0.87 2.58
CA PRO A 37 12.48 0.93 3.70
C PRO A 37 12.78 -0.45 4.29
N VAL A 38 14.06 -0.72 4.55
CA VAL A 38 14.53 -1.98 5.17
C VAL A 38 14.99 -1.80 6.61
N LYS A 39 14.93 -0.58 7.15
CA LYS A 39 15.22 -0.25 8.54
C LYS A 39 13.94 0.24 9.20
N TRP A 40 13.67 -0.19 10.43
CA TRP A 40 12.42 0.11 11.10
C TRP A 40 12.67 0.27 12.60
N SER A 41 11.90 1.16 13.24
CA SER A 41 11.86 1.29 14.70
C SER A 41 10.45 1.68 15.16
N GLY A 42 10.28 1.95 16.45
CA GLY A 42 9.01 2.47 16.98
C GLY A 42 8.63 3.84 16.41
N THR A 43 9.58 4.55 15.80
CA THR A 43 9.40 5.93 15.27
C THR A 43 10.00 6.13 13.87
N GLU A 44 10.84 5.22 13.38
CA GLU A 44 11.50 5.32 12.07
C GLU A 44 10.72 4.55 11.01
N ASN A 45 10.54 5.19 9.84
CA ASN A 45 9.83 4.65 8.67
C ASN A 45 8.36 4.25 8.92
N ILE A 46 7.75 4.74 10.01
CA ILE A 46 6.32 4.53 10.32
C ILE A 46 5.47 5.66 9.71
N ALA A 47 4.59 5.32 8.78
CA ALA A 47 3.63 6.29 8.20
C ALA A 47 2.49 6.63 9.17
N TRP A 48 1.97 5.63 9.89
CA TRP A 48 0.93 5.78 10.90
C TRP A 48 0.88 4.55 11.81
N LYS A 49 0.22 4.69 12.96
CA LYS A 49 -0.01 3.61 13.91
C LYS A 49 -1.39 3.76 14.55
N VAL A 50 -2.06 2.65 14.80
CA VAL A 50 -3.35 2.60 15.50
C VAL A 50 -3.34 1.48 16.53
N THR A 51 -4.00 1.71 17.67
CA THR A 51 -4.22 0.67 18.68
C THR A 51 -5.35 -0.24 18.21
N ILE A 52 -5.12 -1.56 18.22
CA ILE A 52 -6.15 -2.57 17.93
C ILE A 52 -6.64 -3.13 19.28
N PRO A 53 -7.95 -3.10 19.57
CA PRO A 53 -8.50 -3.76 20.76
C PRO A 53 -8.28 -5.28 20.69
N GLY A 54 -8.09 -5.94 21.82
CA GLY A 54 -7.86 -7.39 21.85
C GLY A 54 -6.41 -7.77 21.51
N ASN A 55 -6.23 -8.99 20.99
CA ASN A 55 -4.90 -9.54 20.70
C ASN A 55 -4.57 -9.54 19.20
N GLY A 56 -5.58 -9.71 18.33
CA GLY A 56 -5.46 -9.68 16.88
C GLY A 56 -4.53 -10.77 16.32
N HIS A 57 -5.06 -11.96 16.03
CA HIS A 57 -4.26 -13.06 15.44
C HIS A 57 -4.32 -13.13 13.90
N SER A 58 -5.19 -12.35 13.28
CA SER A 58 -5.37 -12.32 11.82
C SER A 58 -4.31 -11.49 11.11
N SER A 59 -4.09 -11.75 9.83
CA SER A 59 -3.35 -10.85 8.95
C SER A 59 -4.22 -9.67 8.49
N PRO A 60 -3.65 -8.46 8.35
CA PRO A 60 -4.37 -7.34 7.76
C PRO A 60 -4.71 -7.63 6.29
N VAL A 61 -5.83 -7.08 5.83
CA VAL A 61 -6.23 -7.06 4.42
C VAL A 61 -6.19 -5.63 3.91
N VAL A 62 -5.62 -5.42 2.73
CA VAL A 62 -5.61 -4.11 2.06
C VAL A 62 -6.42 -4.20 0.78
N TRP A 63 -7.43 -3.35 0.63
CA TRP A 63 -8.23 -3.27 -0.58
C TRP A 63 -8.54 -1.82 -0.95
N GLY A 64 -7.99 -1.37 -2.09
CA GLY A 64 -7.97 0.04 -2.47
C GLY A 64 -7.34 0.88 -1.36
N ASN A 65 -8.06 1.91 -0.91
CA ASN A 65 -7.58 2.84 0.12
C ASN A 65 -8.02 2.47 1.55
N ARG A 66 -8.24 1.17 1.83
CA ARG A 66 -8.73 0.69 3.13
C ARG A 66 -7.88 -0.47 3.64
N VAL A 67 -7.69 -0.47 4.96
CA VAL A 67 -7.09 -1.58 5.71
C VAL A 67 -8.17 -2.20 6.60
N PHE A 68 -8.34 -3.51 6.52
CA PHE A 68 -9.29 -4.29 7.31
C PHE A 68 -8.53 -5.13 8.34
N LEU A 69 -9.01 -5.10 9.58
CA LEU A 69 -8.38 -5.71 10.75
C LEU A 69 -9.43 -6.47 11.57
N THR A 70 -8.99 -7.49 12.30
CA THR A 70 -9.79 -8.17 13.32
C THR A 70 -9.05 -8.20 14.66
N SER A 71 -9.78 -8.39 15.77
CA SER A 71 -9.34 -8.27 17.17
C SER A 71 -9.25 -9.61 17.89
#